data_AF-A0A836P140-F1
#
_entry.id   AF-A0A836P140-F1
#
_cell.length_a   1.000
_cell.length_b   1.000
_cell.length_c   1.000
_cell.angle_alpha   90.00
_cell.angle_beta   90.00
_cell.angle_gamma   90.00
#
_symmetry.space_group_name_H-M   'P 1'
#
loop_
_entity.id
_entity.type
_entity.pdbx_description
1 polymer ?
#
loop_
_entity_poly.entity_id
_entity_poly.type
_entity_poly.pdbx_seq_one_letter_code
_entity_poly.pdbx_strand_id
1 'polypeptide(L)'
;MSAFTAGRRGRQVLVIDHANKVGKKILMSGGGRCNFTNTGTTPGNFISANRHFCKSALARYSPADFVEMVERHAIAYHEKELGQLFCDISSKQIVRMLLDECDAAGVQIRTQCEVLSVQRSSDGFDVQTSQGRVQAQSLIVATGGLSIPSMGASGFGYSLAKQFGHALLPTRAGLVPLTLTGKHQERLQELSGLALPVEAQCNGVSFRNFMLLTHRGVSGPAILQISSYWQPGDDLRLDLLPGHDAAAWLREQKQQRGA
;
A
#
# COMPACT_ATOMS: atom_id res chain seq x y z
N MET A 1 -0.95 11.04 11.36
CA MET A 1 -0.30 12.09 10.55
C MET A 1 -1.16 13.32 10.44
N SER A 2 -2.21 13.36 9.59
CA SER A 2 -3.09 14.53 9.46
C SER A 2 -3.59 15.11 10.80
N ALA A 3 -3.99 14.21 11.71
CA ALA A 3 -4.49 14.58 13.03
C ALA A 3 -3.47 15.33 13.89
N PHE A 4 -2.28 14.76 14.14
CA PHE A 4 -1.24 15.44 14.92
C PHE A 4 -0.71 16.69 14.20
N THR A 5 -0.67 16.71 12.87
CA THR A 5 -0.26 17.92 12.12
C THR A 5 -1.24 19.07 12.35
N ALA A 6 -2.54 18.78 12.42
CA ALA A 6 -3.55 19.79 12.76
C ALA A 6 -3.51 20.17 14.25
N GLY A 7 -3.34 19.20 15.15
CA GLY A 7 -3.21 19.43 16.60
C GLY A 7 -2.02 20.34 16.95
N ARG A 8 -0.85 20.09 16.35
CA ARG A 8 0.36 20.94 16.49
C ARG A 8 0.15 22.38 16.03
N ARG A 9 -0.87 22.65 15.21
CA ARG A 9 -1.27 24.00 14.79
C ARG A 9 -2.33 24.63 15.71
N GLY A 10 -2.53 24.07 16.90
CA GLY A 10 -3.50 24.54 17.90
C GLY A 10 -4.96 24.21 17.56
N ARG A 11 -5.22 23.25 16.67
CA ARG A 11 -6.59 22.83 16.34
C ARG A 11 -7.07 21.74 17.28
N GLN A 12 -8.32 21.81 17.70
CA GLN A 12 -8.98 20.69 18.36
C GLN A 12 -9.34 19.63 17.32
N VAL A 13 -8.84 18.42 17.52
CA VAL A 13 -8.97 17.34 16.54
C VAL A 13 -9.54 16.10 17.19
N LEU A 14 -10.53 15.52 16.53
CA LEU A 14 -11.08 14.21 16.84
C LEU A 14 -10.86 13.26 15.66
N VAL A 15 -10.27 12.09 15.92
CA VAL A 15 -10.17 10.97 14.98
C VAL A 15 -11.20 9.92 15.36
N ILE A 16 -11.98 9.47 14.38
CA ILE A 16 -12.99 8.43 14.55
C ILE A 16 -12.60 7.22 13.71
N ASP A 17 -12.60 6.05 14.33
CA ASP A 17 -12.34 4.75 13.69
C ASP A 17 -13.36 3.71 14.19
N HIS A 18 -13.99 2.98 13.28
CA HIS A 18 -14.93 1.92 13.62
C HIS A 18 -14.21 0.66 14.14
N ALA A 19 -12.93 0.48 13.79
CA ALA A 19 -12.14 -0.64 14.27
C ALA A 19 -11.88 -0.53 15.78
N ASN A 20 -11.67 -1.68 16.42
CA ASN A 20 -11.30 -1.75 17.83
C ASN A 20 -9.88 -1.32 18.15
N LYS A 21 -9.02 -1.16 17.14
CA LYS A 21 -7.63 -0.71 17.28
C LYS A 21 -7.25 0.11 16.06
N VAL A 22 -6.49 1.17 16.28
CA VAL A 22 -5.92 2.00 15.21
C VAL A 22 -4.83 1.24 14.45
N GLY A 23 -4.60 1.63 13.20
CA GLY A 23 -3.40 1.23 12.46
C GLY A 23 -3.32 -0.25 12.09
N LYS A 24 -4.44 -1.00 12.05
CA LYS A 24 -4.43 -2.46 11.73
C LYS A 24 -3.66 -2.82 10.46
N LYS A 25 -3.76 -2.01 9.39
CA LYS A 25 -2.98 -2.22 8.17
C LYS A 25 -1.49 -1.98 8.35
N ILE A 26 -1.10 -0.99 9.16
CA ILE A 26 0.31 -0.76 9.53
C ILE A 26 0.84 -1.99 10.27
N LEU A 27 0.07 -2.52 11.23
CA LEU A 27 0.46 -3.68 12.04
C LEU A 27 0.80 -4.92 11.19
N MET A 28 0.05 -5.18 10.12
CA MET A 28 0.29 -6.33 9.24
C MET A 28 1.25 -6.04 8.07
N SER A 29 1.54 -4.78 7.79
CA SER A 29 2.39 -4.39 6.65
C SER A 29 3.82 -4.90 6.80
N GLY A 30 4.48 -5.18 5.66
CA GLY A 30 5.87 -5.64 5.65
C GLY A 30 6.11 -6.92 6.48
N GLY A 31 5.14 -7.84 6.53
CA GLY A 31 5.24 -9.05 7.34
C GLY A 31 5.30 -8.79 8.84
N GLY A 32 4.69 -7.70 9.31
CA GLY A 32 4.71 -7.30 10.73
C GLY A 32 5.89 -6.41 11.12
N ARG A 33 6.78 -6.07 10.17
CA ARG A 33 7.91 -5.14 10.37
C ARG A 33 7.68 -3.75 9.82
N CYS A 34 6.59 -3.54 9.08
CA CYS A 34 6.25 -2.29 8.39
C CYS A 34 7.33 -1.80 7.42
N ASN A 35 7.10 -2.01 6.12
CA ASN A 35 7.83 -1.27 5.09
C ASN A 35 7.30 0.17 5.09
N PHE A 36 7.90 1.06 5.87
CA PHE A 36 7.28 2.34 6.23
C PHE A 36 7.54 3.45 5.22
N THR A 37 8.59 3.34 4.41
CA THR A 37 8.89 4.29 3.31
C THR A 37 9.90 3.70 2.32
N ASN A 38 10.19 4.43 1.24
CA ASN A 38 11.22 4.09 0.27
C ASN A 38 12.12 5.30 -0.06
N THR A 39 13.43 5.14 0.01
CA THR A 39 14.41 6.22 -0.26
C THR A 39 14.39 6.70 -1.71
N GLY A 40 13.98 5.86 -2.66
CA GLY A 40 13.81 6.18 -4.07
C GLY A 40 12.41 6.70 -4.43
N THR A 41 11.62 7.19 -3.47
CA THR A 41 10.25 7.65 -3.76
C THR A 41 10.25 8.89 -4.66
N THR A 42 9.66 8.75 -5.85
CA THR A 42 9.41 9.83 -6.81
C THR A 42 7.96 9.82 -7.27
N PRO A 43 7.47 10.89 -7.93
CA PRO A 43 6.14 10.87 -8.55
C PRO A 43 5.96 9.73 -9.56
N GLY A 44 7.04 9.22 -10.17
CA GLY A 44 6.99 8.11 -11.12
C GLY A 44 6.61 6.77 -10.50
N ASN A 45 6.66 6.64 -9.17
CA ASN A 45 6.31 5.41 -8.45
C ASN A 45 4.80 5.29 -8.16
N PHE A 46 3.98 6.26 -8.57
CA PHE A 46 2.54 6.29 -8.27
C PHE A 46 1.70 6.30 -9.56
N ILE A 47 0.67 5.45 -9.59
CA ILE A 47 -0.29 5.38 -10.69
C ILE A 47 -1.46 6.32 -10.41
N SER A 48 -1.69 7.26 -11.31
CA SER A 48 -2.79 8.22 -11.23
C SER A 48 -3.19 8.68 -12.63
N ALA A 49 -4.49 8.91 -12.84
CA ALA A 49 -4.99 9.57 -14.06
C ALA A 49 -4.41 10.99 -14.21
N ASN A 50 -4.13 11.66 -13.09
CA ASN A 50 -3.32 12.87 -13.05
C ASN A 50 -1.94 12.56 -12.47
N ARG A 51 -0.96 12.32 -13.35
CA ARG A 51 0.43 11.98 -13.02
C ARG A 51 1.17 13.07 -12.21
N HIS A 52 0.64 14.28 -12.14
CA HIS A 52 1.28 15.40 -11.43
C HIS A 52 0.66 15.66 -10.05
N PHE A 53 -0.47 15.03 -9.73
CA PHE A 53 -1.23 15.30 -8.50
C PHE A 53 -0.38 15.14 -7.22
N CYS A 54 0.44 14.08 -7.15
CA CYS A 54 1.24 13.80 -5.95
C CYS A 54 2.50 14.66 -5.81
N LYS A 55 2.94 15.39 -6.85
CA LYS A 55 4.22 16.12 -6.86
C LYS A 55 4.36 17.09 -5.69
N SER A 56 3.32 17.91 -5.46
CA SER A 56 3.35 18.93 -4.40
C SER A 56 3.41 18.30 -3.00
N ALA A 57 2.66 17.22 -2.76
CA ALA A 57 2.68 16.53 -1.47
C ALA A 57 4.03 15.86 -1.20
N LEU A 58 4.58 15.12 -2.17
CA LEU A 58 5.86 14.43 -2.05
C LEU A 58 7.04 15.39 -1.86
N ALA A 59 6.98 16.59 -2.45
CA ALA A 59 8.02 17.61 -2.27
C ALA A 59 8.00 18.28 -0.89
N ARG A 60 6.83 18.32 -0.22
CA ARG A 60 6.65 18.97 1.09
C ARG A 60 6.79 18.02 2.28
N TYR A 61 6.73 16.72 2.02
CA TYR A 61 6.93 15.67 3.02
C TYR A 61 7.57 14.47 2.32
N SER A 62 8.89 14.42 2.40
CA SER A 62 9.77 13.44 1.78
C SER A 62 9.93 12.17 2.65
N PRO A 63 10.51 11.09 2.11
CA PRO A 63 10.91 9.94 2.91
C PRO A 63 11.81 10.31 4.10
N ALA A 64 12.72 11.27 3.92
CA ALA A 64 13.65 11.71 4.95
C ALA A 64 12.92 12.35 6.14
N ASP A 65 11.85 13.12 5.90
CA ASP A 65 11.05 13.74 6.97
C ASP A 65 10.36 12.68 7.85
N PHE A 66 9.93 11.55 7.26
CA PHE A 66 9.39 10.43 8.03
C PHE A 66 10.48 9.67 8.77
N VAL A 67 11.63 9.44 8.14
CA VAL A 67 12.80 8.80 8.77
C VAL A 67 13.25 9.61 10.00
N GLU A 68 13.33 10.93 9.90
CA GLU A 68 13.69 11.79 11.03
C GLU A 68 12.70 11.59 12.20
N MET A 69 11.41 11.46 11.93
CA MET A 69 10.43 11.15 12.97
C MET A 69 10.65 9.77 13.60
N VAL A 70 10.96 8.75 12.81
CA VAL A 70 11.29 7.40 13.28
C VAL A 70 12.54 7.44 14.19
N GLU A 71 13.56 8.19 13.80
CA GLU A 71 14.81 8.36 14.56
C GLU A 71 14.60 9.15 15.86
N ARG A 72 13.78 10.22 15.85
CA ARG A 72 13.42 10.97 17.07
C ARG A 72 12.70 10.10 18.10
N HIS A 73 11.99 9.06 17.65
CA HIS A 73 11.35 8.07 18.52
C HIS A 73 12.26 6.86 18.82
N ALA A 74 13.54 6.93 18.46
CA ALA A 74 14.55 5.89 18.68
C ALA A 74 14.16 4.50 18.15
N ILE A 75 13.45 4.44 17.02
CA ILE A 75 13.04 3.19 16.39
C ILE A 75 14.13 2.75 15.43
N ALA A 76 14.76 1.61 15.71
CA ALA A 76 15.76 1.01 14.83
C ALA A 76 15.12 0.46 13.53
N TYR A 77 15.81 0.68 12.42
CA TYR A 77 15.36 0.28 11.08
C TYR A 77 16.56 -0.04 10.19
N HIS A 78 16.31 -0.79 9.11
CA HIS A 78 17.29 -1.06 8.06
C HIS A 78 16.66 -0.95 6.67
N GLU A 79 17.50 -0.74 5.66
CA GLU A 79 17.13 -0.95 4.27
C GLU A 79 17.21 -2.45 3.94
N LYS A 80 16.14 -3.00 3.38
CA LYS A 80 16.11 -4.41 2.96
C LYS A 80 16.62 -4.58 1.52
N GLU A 81 15.93 -3.96 0.58
CA GLU A 81 16.26 -3.99 -0.85
C GLU A 81 15.58 -2.81 -1.55
N LEU A 82 16.19 -2.32 -2.64
CA LEU A 82 15.59 -1.31 -3.52
C LEU A 82 15.06 -0.07 -2.76
N GLY A 83 15.78 0.39 -1.73
CA GLY A 83 15.39 1.55 -0.93
C GLY A 83 14.27 1.31 0.10
N GLN A 84 13.77 0.09 0.26
CA GLN A 84 12.68 -0.22 1.19
C GLN A 84 13.16 -0.21 2.64
N LEU A 85 12.57 0.62 3.49
CA LEU A 85 12.94 0.74 4.91
C LEU A 85 11.94 0.00 5.81
N PHE A 86 12.46 -0.86 6.68
CA PHE A 86 11.69 -1.69 7.60
C PHE A 86 12.12 -1.47 9.04
N CYS A 87 11.18 -1.53 9.98
CA CYS A 87 11.56 -1.61 11.40
C CYS A 87 12.27 -2.94 11.67
N ASP A 88 13.28 -2.91 12.53
CA ASP A 88 14.03 -4.11 12.90
C ASP A 88 13.16 -5.10 13.69
N ILE A 89 12.34 -4.55 14.61
CA ILE A 89 11.60 -5.35 15.59
C ILE A 89 10.14 -5.51 15.17
N SER A 90 9.37 -4.42 15.09
CA SER A 90 7.93 -4.53 14.86
C SER A 90 7.27 -3.26 14.33
N SER A 91 6.28 -3.46 13.44
CA SER A 91 5.31 -2.44 13.00
C SER A 91 4.55 -1.76 14.15
N LYS A 92 4.46 -2.42 15.32
CA LYS A 92 3.86 -1.83 16.53
C LYS A 92 4.57 -0.55 16.96
N GLN A 93 5.88 -0.44 16.72
CA GLN A 93 6.65 0.76 17.04
C GLN A 93 6.17 1.97 16.25
N ILE A 94 5.89 1.81 14.95
CA ILE A 94 5.32 2.87 14.11
C ILE A 94 3.93 3.29 14.59
N VAL A 95 3.06 2.32 14.91
CA VAL A 95 1.72 2.65 15.43
C VAL A 95 1.82 3.39 16.77
N ARG A 96 2.74 2.97 17.65
CA ARG A 96 2.96 3.63 18.93
C ARG A 96 3.48 5.05 18.75
N MET A 97 4.51 5.24 17.93
CA MET A 97 5.03 6.57 17.55
C MET A 97 3.90 7.49 17.05
N LEU A 98 3.06 7.02 16.13
CA LEU A 98 1.96 7.84 15.60
C LEU A 98 0.90 8.20 16.65
N LEU A 99 0.68 7.32 17.63
CA LEU A 99 -0.21 7.60 18.77
C LEU A 99 0.41 8.60 19.74
N ASP A 100 1.70 8.46 20.05
CA ASP A 100 2.44 9.40 20.90
C ASP A 100 2.45 10.80 20.28
N GLU A 101 2.61 10.90 18.96
CA GLU A 101 2.51 12.17 18.24
C GLU A 101 1.11 12.79 18.29
N CYS A 102 0.06 11.98 18.29
CA CYS A 102 -1.31 12.44 18.47
C CYS A 102 -1.55 12.91 19.90
N ASP A 103 -1.09 12.16 20.89
CA ASP A 103 -1.23 12.49 22.32
C ASP A 103 -0.52 13.81 22.66
N ALA A 104 0.73 13.96 22.22
CA ALA A 104 1.50 15.20 22.38
C ALA A 104 0.85 16.41 21.70
N ALA A 105 0.06 16.18 20.65
CA ALA A 105 -0.69 17.21 19.93
C ALA A 105 -2.11 17.43 20.48
N GLY A 106 -2.50 16.78 21.58
CA GLY A 106 -3.83 16.90 22.19
C GLY A 106 -4.96 16.33 21.33
N VAL A 107 -4.66 15.38 20.44
CA VAL A 107 -5.66 14.76 19.54
C VAL A 107 -6.50 13.75 20.32
N GLN A 108 -7.82 13.85 20.20
CA GLN A 108 -8.73 12.83 20.71
C GLN A 108 -8.92 11.72 19.67
N ILE A 109 -8.92 10.46 20.10
CA ILE A 109 -9.14 9.30 19.22
C ILE A 109 -10.28 8.46 19.81
N ARG A 110 -11.30 8.18 19.00
CA ARG A 110 -12.41 7.27 19.33
C ARG A 110 -12.38 6.06 18.41
N THR A 111 -11.98 4.93 18.96
CA THR A 111 -12.13 3.60 18.33
C THR A 111 -13.51 3.01 18.61
N GLN A 112 -13.89 1.94 17.90
CA GLN A 112 -15.23 1.35 17.99
C GLN A 112 -16.36 2.39 17.81
N CYS A 113 -16.08 3.39 16.99
CA CYS A 113 -16.97 4.51 16.74
C CYS A 113 -17.24 4.54 15.23
N GLU A 114 -18.44 4.15 14.84
CA GLU A 114 -18.85 4.11 13.44
C GLU A 114 -19.43 5.46 13.05
N VAL A 115 -19.09 5.95 11.85
CA VAL A 115 -19.73 7.12 11.25
C VAL A 115 -20.99 6.65 10.52
N LEU A 116 -22.15 7.08 10.99
CA LEU A 116 -23.46 6.68 10.47
C LEU A 116 -23.94 7.59 9.35
N SER A 117 -23.74 8.90 9.51
CA SER A 117 -24.07 9.88 8.47
C SER A 117 -23.24 11.15 8.61
N VAL A 118 -23.07 11.85 7.50
CA VAL A 118 -22.38 13.13 7.42
C VAL A 118 -23.27 14.08 6.63
N GLN A 119 -23.51 15.27 7.17
CA GLN A 119 -24.27 16.32 6.51
C GLN A 119 -23.47 17.63 6.55
N ARG A 120 -23.67 18.48 5.55
CA ARG A 120 -23.14 19.84 5.57
C ARG A 120 -24.08 20.70 6.42
N SER A 121 -23.52 21.49 7.32
CA SER A 121 -24.23 22.51 8.10
C SER A 121 -23.84 23.92 7.64
N SER A 122 -24.41 24.96 8.24
CA SER A 122 -24.06 26.36 7.96
C SER A 122 -22.57 26.64 8.14
N ASP A 123 -21.98 26.07 9.19
CA ASP A 123 -20.63 26.40 9.67
C ASP A 123 -19.63 25.23 9.55
N GLY A 124 -19.99 24.17 8.80
CA GLY A 124 -19.12 23.03 8.55
C GLY A 124 -19.88 21.73 8.30
N PHE A 125 -19.64 20.74 9.17
CA PHE A 125 -20.15 19.38 9.04
C PHE A 125 -20.77 18.90 10.35
N ASP A 126 -21.92 18.25 10.20
CA ASP A 126 -22.58 17.46 11.23
C ASP A 126 -22.32 15.99 10.96
N VAL A 127 -21.73 15.29 11.93
CA VAL A 127 -21.37 13.87 11.83
C VAL A 127 -22.14 13.10 12.90
N GLN A 128 -23.00 12.20 12.48
CA GLN A 128 -23.66 11.25 13.37
C GLN A 128 -22.77 10.03 13.52
N THR A 129 -22.51 9.62 14.76
CA THR A 129 -21.71 8.43 15.06
C THR A 129 -22.44 7.49 16.00
N SER A 130 -21.99 6.24 16.10
CA SER A 130 -22.49 5.29 17.10
C SER A 130 -22.25 5.74 18.55
N GLN A 131 -21.40 6.75 18.78
CA GLN A 131 -21.10 7.33 20.09
C GLN A 131 -21.58 8.78 20.22
N GLY A 132 -22.58 9.17 19.42
CA GLY A 132 -23.22 10.49 19.47
C GLY A 132 -22.84 11.43 18.33
N ARG A 133 -23.41 12.63 18.35
CA ARG A 133 -23.20 13.66 17.34
C ARG A 133 -21.89 14.41 17.57
N VAL A 134 -21.20 14.73 16.49
CA VAL A 134 -20.01 15.59 16.46
C VAL A 134 -20.22 16.68 15.42
N GLN A 135 -19.80 17.90 15.74
CA GLN A 135 -19.78 19.03 14.80
C GLN A 135 -18.33 19.44 14.54
N ALA A 136 -18.00 19.76 13.30
CA ALA A 136 -16.66 20.21 12.94
C ALA A 136 -16.69 21.19 11.78
N GLN A 137 -15.85 22.22 11.84
CA GLN A 137 -15.65 23.17 10.73
C GLN A 137 -14.96 22.52 9.51
N SER A 138 -14.23 21.42 9.73
CA SER A 138 -13.50 20.72 8.68
C SER A 138 -13.57 19.22 8.89
N LEU A 139 -13.73 18.48 7.80
CA LEU A 139 -13.79 17.02 7.78
C LEU A 139 -12.66 16.48 6.89
N ILE A 140 -11.84 15.58 7.42
CA ILE A 140 -10.80 14.86 6.66
C ILE A 140 -11.25 13.41 6.49
N VAL A 141 -11.39 12.97 5.25
CA VAL A 141 -11.73 11.57 4.93
C VAL A 141 -10.44 10.79 4.71
N ALA A 142 -10.10 9.91 5.65
CA ALA A 142 -8.88 9.09 5.64
C ALA A 142 -9.17 7.59 5.84
N THR A 143 -10.28 7.09 5.29
CA THR A 143 -10.81 5.75 5.55
C THR A 143 -10.20 4.62 4.70
N GLY A 144 -9.18 4.93 3.90
CA GLY A 144 -8.45 3.96 3.09
C GLY A 144 -9.24 3.51 1.85
N GLY A 145 -9.00 2.26 1.42
CA GLY A 145 -9.66 1.65 0.27
C GLY A 145 -10.11 0.22 0.55
N LEU A 146 -10.59 -0.48 -0.47
CA LEU A 146 -11.36 -1.73 -0.36
C LEU A 146 -10.56 -2.99 0.01
N SER A 147 -9.22 -2.93 0.08
CA SER A 147 -8.40 -4.13 0.31
C SER A 147 -8.49 -4.65 1.74
N ILE A 148 -8.60 -5.98 1.89
CA ILE A 148 -8.64 -6.69 3.18
C ILE A 148 -9.83 -6.25 4.06
N PRO A 149 -11.08 -6.56 3.67
CA PRO A 149 -12.29 -6.18 4.43
C PRO A 149 -12.32 -6.68 5.87
N SER A 150 -11.75 -7.86 6.13
CA SER A 150 -11.63 -8.43 7.48
C SER A 150 -10.85 -7.54 8.47
N MET A 151 -10.09 -6.56 7.98
CA MET A 151 -9.35 -5.59 8.79
C MET A 151 -10.07 -4.25 8.98
N GLY A 152 -11.34 -4.14 8.55
CA GLY A 152 -12.14 -2.92 8.61
C GLY A 152 -12.08 -2.05 7.35
N ALA A 153 -11.52 -2.55 6.25
CA ALA A 153 -11.61 -1.83 4.98
C ALA A 153 -13.07 -1.78 4.50
N SER A 154 -13.54 -0.59 4.12
CA SER A 154 -14.93 -0.39 3.68
C SER A 154 -15.02 0.60 2.52
N GLY A 155 -16.20 0.65 1.90
CA GLY A 155 -16.51 1.58 0.81
C GLY A 155 -16.86 3.00 1.27
N PHE A 156 -16.84 3.29 2.57
CA PHE A 156 -17.43 4.50 3.15
C PHE A 156 -16.90 5.80 2.53
N GLY A 157 -15.58 5.93 2.37
CA GLY A 157 -14.98 7.15 1.80
C GLY A 157 -15.43 7.43 0.37
N TYR A 158 -15.62 6.37 -0.43
CA TYR A 158 -16.14 6.48 -1.80
C TYR A 158 -17.61 6.92 -1.81
N SER A 159 -18.44 6.32 -0.97
CA SER A 159 -19.86 6.69 -0.84
C SER A 159 -19.99 8.16 -0.42
N LEU A 160 -19.17 8.60 0.55
CA LEU A 160 -19.16 9.97 1.03
C LEU A 160 -18.71 10.97 -0.05
N ALA A 161 -17.66 10.63 -0.80
CA ALA A 161 -17.21 11.46 -1.92
C ALA A 161 -18.31 11.64 -2.97
N LYS A 162 -19.04 10.57 -3.35
CA LYS A 162 -20.19 10.64 -4.25
C LYS A 162 -21.32 11.51 -3.69
N GLN A 163 -21.63 11.38 -2.40
CA GLN A 163 -22.65 12.18 -1.72
C GLN A 163 -22.36 13.69 -1.86
N PHE A 164 -21.09 14.08 -1.81
CA PHE A 164 -20.65 15.47 -1.99
C PHE A 164 -20.36 15.87 -3.45
N GLY A 165 -20.81 15.06 -4.42
CA GLY A 165 -20.75 15.40 -5.84
C GLY A 165 -19.39 15.15 -6.51
N HIS A 166 -18.46 14.45 -5.85
CA HIS A 166 -17.19 14.10 -6.48
C HIS A 166 -17.36 12.94 -7.48
N ALA A 167 -16.70 13.06 -8.63
CA ALA A 167 -16.54 11.97 -9.57
C ALA A 167 -15.55 10.92 -9.03
N LEU A 168 -15.94 9.64 -9.07
CA LEU A 168 -15.05 8.53 -8.74
C LEU A 168 -14.57 7.81 -10.00
N LEU A 169 -13.26 7.58 -10.07
CA LEU A 169 -12.70 6.67 -11.05
C LEU A 169 -12.98 5.21 -10.68
N PRO A 170 -13.07 4.29 -11.66
CA PRO A 170 -13.23 2.87 -11.39
C PRO A 170 -12.12 2.33 -10.47
N THR A 171 -12.51 1.57 -9.45
CA THR A 171 -11.59 0.93 -8.53
C THR A 171 -11.28 -0.50 -8.96
N ARG A 172 -10.02 -0.91 -8.84
CA ARG A 172 -9.59 -2.29 -9.04
C ARG A 172 -8.54 -2.70 -8.01
N ALA A 173 -8.35 -3.99 -7.83
CA ALA A 173 -7.29 -4.50 -6.98
C ALA A 173 -5.92 -4.23 -7.63
N GLY A 174 -4.96 -3.76 -6.84
CA GLY A 174 -3.56 -3.58 -7.23
C GLY A 174 -2.66 -4.26 -6.20
N LEU A 175 -1.42 -4.56 -6.60
CA LEU A 175 -0.47 -5.37 -5.82
C LEU A 175 -1.07 -6.73 -5.41
N VAL A 176 -1.63 -7.45 -6.38
CA VAL A 176 -2.30 -8.74 -6.17
C VAL A 176 -1.63 -9.87 -6.96
N PRO A 177 -1.65 -11.11 -6.45
CA PRO A 177 -1.29 -12.28 -7.23
C PRO A 177 -2.18 -12.42 -8.47
N LEU A 178 -1.67 -13.07 -9.51
CA LEU A 178 -2.43 -13.36 -10.73
C LEU A 178 -2.79 -14.84 -10.78
N THR A 179 -4.05 -15.13 -11.09
CA THR A 179 -4.54 -16.50 -11.24
C THR A 179 -4.25 -17.02 -12.65
N LEU A 180 -3.72 -18.23 -12.75
CA LEU A 180 -3.59 -18.94 -14.02
C LEU A 180 -4.76 -19.92 -14.17
N THR A 181 -5.18 -20.16 -15.41
CA THR A 181 -6.25 -21.11 -15.74
C THR A 181 -5.87 -21.98 -16.94
N GLY A 182 -6.61 -23.08 -17.14
CA GLY A 182 -6.40 -24.01 -18.24
C GLY A 182 -4.99 -24.59 -18.28
N LYS A 183 -4.43 -24.71 -19.50
CA LYS A 183 -3.11 -25.34 -19.73
C LYS A 183 -1.98 -24.70 -18.94
N HIS A 184 -2.04 -23.40 -18.65
CA HIS A 184 -1.00 -22.73 -17.85
C HIS A 184 -1.03 -23.18 -16.39
N GLN A 185 -2.23 -23.31 -15.80
CA GLN A 185 -2.38 -23.83 -14.45
C GLN A 185 -1.95 -25.29 -14.36
N GLU A 186 -2.42 -26.13 -15.29
CA GLU A 186 -2.08 -27.55 -15.34
C GLU A 186 -0.57 -27.80 -15.40
N ARG A 187 0.16 -27.00 -16.20
CA ARG A 187 1.62 -27.13 -16.36
C ARG A 187 2.43 -26.64 -15.17
N LEU A 188 1.91 -25.67 -14.42
CA LEU A 188 2.69 -24.94 -13.43
C LEU A 188 2.28 -25.23 -11.99
N GLN A 189 1.11 -25.86 -11.76
CA GLN A 189 0.62 -26.16 -10.41
C GLN A 189 1.56 -27.09 -9.62
N GLU A 190 2.21 -28.05 -10.29
CA GLU A 190 3.16 -28.98 -9.68
C GLU A 190 4.47 -28.30 -9.25
N LEU A 191 4.72 -27.09 -9.76
CA LEU A 191 5.86 -26.25 -9.41
C LEU A 191 5.54 -25.27 -8.27
N SER A 192 4.38 -25.41 -7.63
CA SER A 192 3.98 -24.55 -6.51
C SER A 192 5.04 -24.57 -5.39
N GLY A 193 5.44 -23.38 -4.96
CA GLY A 193 6.50 -23.17 -3.96
C GLY A 193 7.84 -22.77 -4.56
N LEU A 194 8.06 -22.97 -5.87
CA LEU A 194 9.27 -22.48 -6.52
C LEU A 194 9.27 -20.95 -6.62
N ALA A 195 10.41 -20.37 -6.26
CA ALA A 195 10.67 -18.94 -6.40
C ALA A 195 11.92 -18.73 -7.26
N LEU A 196 11.83 -17.81 -8.21
CA LEU A 196 12.92 -17.50 -9.14
C LEU A 196 12.90 -16.02 -9.54
N PRO A 197 14.07 -15.40 -9.80
CA PRO A 197 14.13 -14.06 -10.34
C PRO A 197 13.61 -14.06 -11.79
N VAL A 198 12.70 -13.14 -12.09
CA VAL A 198 12.14 -12.94 -13.43
C VAL A 198 12.14 -11.46 -13.78
N GLU A 199 11.96 -11.14 -15.05
CA GLU A 199 11.43 -9.84 -15.45
C GLU A 199 9.99 -10.01 -15.96
N ALA A 200 9.05 -9.36 -15.28
CA ALA A 200 7.65 -9.34 -15.69
C ALA A 200 7.36 -8.07 -16.49
N GLN A 201 6.78 -8.20 -17.67
CA GLN A 201 6.52 -7.10 -18.60
C GLN A 201 5.07 -7.08 -19.07
N CYS A 202 4.46 -5.90 -19.08
CA CYS A 202 3.10 -5.68 -19.59
C CYS A 202 2.94 -4.20 -19.93
N ASN A 203 2.21 -3.86 -20.99
CA ASN A 203 1.84 -2.48 -21.33
C ASN A 203 3.02 -1.47 -21.33
N GLY A 204 4.20 -1.91 -21.78
CA GLY A 204 5.41 -1.09 -21.87
C GLY A 204 6.13 -0.81 -20.55
N VAL A 205 5.75 -1.48 -19.45
CA VAL A 205 6.47 -1.43 -18.17
C VAL A 205 7.06 -2.79 -17.83
N SER A 206 8.20 -2.79 -17.11
CA SER A 206 8.84 -4.01 -16.63
C SER A 206 9.24 -3.93 -15.15
N PHE A 207 9.22 -5.08 -14.48
CA PHE A 207 9.70 -5.22 -13.11
C PHE A 207 10.56 -6.48 -12.99
N ARG A 208 11.83 -6.30 -12.61
CA ARG A 208 12.74 -7.40 -12.30
C ARG A 208 12.76 -7.66 -10.80
N ASN A 209 12.25 -8.82 -10.40
CA ASN A 209 12.26 -9.30 -9.01
C ASN A 209 11.90 -10.80 -8.97
N PHE A 210 11.77 -11.38 -7.79
CA PHE A 210 11.27 -12.74 -7.64
C PHE A 210 9.80 -12.86 -8.06
N MET A 211 9.52 -13.94 -8.79
CA MET A 211 8.20 -14.53 -8.94
C MET A 211 8.10 -15.77 -8.07
N LEU A 212 6.92 -16.00 -7.49
CA LEU A 212 6.57 -17.21 -6.76
C LEU A 212 5.48 -17.96 -7.53
N LEU A 213 5.72 -19.23 -7.83
CA LEU A 213 4.69 -20.14 -8.34
C LEU A 213 3.83 -20.65 -7.19
N THR A 214 2.52 -20.64 -7.39
CA THR A 214 1.53 -21.04 -6.38
C THR A 214 0.53 -22.02 -6.98
N HIS A 215 -0.18 -22.76 -6.12
CA HIS A 215 -1.25 -23.67 -6.52
C HIS A 215 -2.38 -23.03 -7.37
N ARG A 216 -2.53 -21.68 -7.38
CA ARG A 216 -3.56 -20.97 -8.18
C ARG A 216 -3.00 -20.10 -9.30
N GLY A 217 -1.68 -20.01 -9.46
CA GLY A 217 -1.06 -19.10 -10.41
C GLY A 217 0.25 -18.54 -9.92
N VAL A 218 0.48 -17.24 -10.12
CA VAL A 218 1.77 -16.59 -9.85
C VAL A 218 1.63 -15.43 -8.88
N SER A 219 2.67 -15.23 -8.07
CA SER A 219 2.80 -14.20 -7.05
C SER A 219 4.26 -13.74 -6.97
N GLY A 220 4.67 -13.14 -5.85
CA GLY A 220 6.00 -12.59 -5.65
C GLY A 220 6.12 -11.14 -6.14
N PRO A 221 7.13 -10.39 -5.68
CA PRO A 221 7.21 -8.95 -5.92
C PRO A 221 7.11 -8.53 -7.39
N ALA A 222 7.70 -9.29 -8.32
CA ALA A 222 7.61 -8.96 -9.75
C ALA A 222 6.15 -8.97 -10.25
N ILE A 223 5.39 -9.99 -9.84
CA ILE A 223 3.99 -10.15 -10.21
C ILE A 223 3.11 -9.14 -9.49
N LEU A 224 3.34 -8.90 -8.20
CA LEU A 224 2.57 -7.90 -7.46
C LEU A 224 2.74 -6.50 -8.07
N GLN A 225 3.96 -6.13 -8.47
CA GLN A 225 4.22 -4.85 -9.13
C GLN A 225 3.50 -4.77 -10.48
N ILE A 226 3.71 -5.76 -11.37
CA ILE A 226 3.14 -5.73 -12.73
C ILE A 226 1.60 -5.83 -12.72
N SER A 227 0.99 -6.46 -11.70
CA SER A 227 -0.48 -6.58 -11.58
C SER A 227 -1.18 -5.21 -11.59
N SER A 228 -0.48 -4.16 -11.18
CA SER A 228 -1.02 -2.80 -11.14
C SER A 228 -1.04 -2.14 -12.52
N TYR A 229 -0.43 -2.74 -13.53
CA TYR A 229 -0.41 -2.25 -14.92
C TYR A 229 -1.16 -3.16 -15.88
N TRP A 230 -1.25 -4.45 -15.55
CA TRP A 230 -1.98 -5.46 -16.29
C TRP A 230 -3.51 -5.37 -16.09
N GLN A 231 -4.28 -5.68 -17.12
CA GLN A 231 -5.73 -5.89 -17.10
C GLN A 231 -6.10 -7.25 -17.72
N PRO A 232 -7.27 -7.82 -17.39
CA PRO A 232 -7.77 -9.01 -18.06
C PRO A 232 -7.80 -8.85 -19.58
N GLY A 233 -7.08 -9.71 -20.29
CA GLY A 233 -6.93 -9.67 -21.76
C GLY A 233 -5.60 -9.09 -22.24
N ASP A 234 -4.84 -8.40 -21.38
CA ASP A 234 -3.52 -7.88 -21.73
C ASP A 234 -2.47 -9.01 -21.82
N ASP A 235 -1.52 -8.84 -22.74
CA ASP A 235 -0.33 -9.70 -22.84
C ASP A 235 0.59 -9.48 -21.62
N LEU A 236 0.94 -10.59 -20.95
CA LEU A 236 1.89 -10.60 -19.83
C LEU A 236 3.06 -11.49 -20.20
N ARG A 237 4.25 -10.89 -20.32
CA ARG A 237 5.48 -11.60 -20.66
C ARG A 237 6.34 -11.78 -19.41
N LEU A 238 6.85 -13.00 -19.25
CA LEU A 238 7.74 -13.36 -18.14
C LEU A 238 9.06 -13.85 -18.76
N ASP A 239 10.10 -13.04 -18.63
CA ASP A 239 11.46 -13.50 -18.88
C ASP A 239 11.95 -14.27 -17.64
N LEU A 240 12.08 -15.59 -17.79
CA LEU A 240 12.47 -16.49 -16.70
C LEU A 240 13.99 -16.54 -16.48
N LEU A 241 14.78 -15.91 -17.36
CA LEU A 241 16.23 -15.87 -17.25
C LEU A 241 16.77 -14.45 -17.57
N PRO A 242 16.30 -13.42 -16.82
CA PRO A 242 16.57 -12.04 -17.15
C PRO A 242 18.06 -11.72 -17.12
N GLY A 243 18.56 -11.11 -18.19
CA GLY A 243 19.96 -10.74 -18.33
C GLY A 243 20.88 -11.84 -18.87
N HIS A 244 20.35 -12.98 -19.29
CA HIS A 244 21.13 -14.04 -19.93
C HIS A 244 20.52 -14.44 -21.28
N ASP A 245 21.38 -14.73 -22.26
CA ASP A 245 20.96 -15.42 -23.48
C ASP A 245 20.85 -16.92 -23.17
N ALA A 246 19.62 -17.39 -23.02
CA ALA A 246 19.33 -18.79 -22.74
C ALA A 246 19.92 -19.73 -23.82
N ALA A 247 19.92 -19.34 -25.09
CA ALA A 247 20.46 -20.17 -26.17
C ALA A 247 21.99 -20.23 -26.15
N ALA A 248 22.66 -19.13 -25.80
CA ALA A 248 24.11 -19.15 -25.56
C ALA A 248 24.45 -20.01 -24.33
N TRP A 249 23.72 -19.83 -23.22
CA TRP A 249 23.93 -20.58 -21.99
C TRP A 249 23.74 -22.10 -22.19
N LEU A 250 22.69 -22.51 -22.89
CA LEU A 250 22.46 -23.93 -23.20
C LEU A 250 23.56 -24.53 -24.10
N ARG A 251 24.08 -23.74 -25.06
CA ARG A 251 25.21 -24.16 -25.91
C ARG A 251 26.47 -24.40 -25.09
N GLU A 252 26.76 -23.51 -24.14
CA GLU A 252 27.89 -23.64 -23.22
C GLU A 252 27.75 -24.88 -22.32
N GLN A 253 26.58 -25.08 -21.71
CA GLN A 253 26.32 -26.26 -20.87
C GLN A 253 26.47 -27.57 -21.63
N LYS A 254 26.06 -27.61 -22.91
CA LYS A 254 26.25 -28.79 -23.77
C LYS A 254 27.73 -29.07 -24.04
N GLN A 255 28.55 -28.05 -24.23
CA GLN A 255 29.99 -28.23 -24.45
C GLN A 255 30.71 -28.70 -23.18
N GLN A 256 30.33 -28.16 -22.01
CA GLN A 256 30.95 -28.48 -20.72
C GLN A 256 30.61 -29.87 -20.20
N ARG A 257 29.41 -30.40 -20.49
CA ARG A 257 28.99 -31.72 -19.99
C ARG A 257 29.66 -32.90 -20.69
N GLY A 258 30.35 -32.68 -21.81
CA GLY A 258 30.78 -33.79 -22.68
C GLY A 258 29.58 -34.55 -23.23
N ALA A 259 29.76 -35.31 -24.31
CA ALA A 259 28.73 -36.20 -24.83
C ALA A 259 28.40 -37.33 -23.83
#